data_AF-A0A850LYF1-F1
#
_entry.id   AF-A0A850LYF1-F1
#
_cell.length_a   1.000
_cell.length_b   1.000
_cell.length_c   1.000
_cell.angle_alpha   90.00
_cell.angle_beta   90.00
_cell.angle_gamma   90.00
#
_symmetry.space_group_name_H-M   'P 1'
#
loop_
_entity.id
_entity.type
_entity.pdbx_description
1 polymer ?
#
loop_
_entity_poly.entity_id
_entity_poly.type
_entity_poly.pdbx_seq_one_letter_code
_entity_poly.pdbx_strand_id
1 'polypeptide(L)'
;PKILESRPIIYSLLEKEFRNTKNNNSALLLDLIKNREKTREKRLQKGYKSMRKMISTNLDDKTGIVNIFVETDRNWLSKAIADTLIELLINYNKQTRTSKARENRIFIEEQLGKAEEAFNIADEKLTEHRDKNRKIEDSPELMRERGRLQLEYDFCRQNYINLKDEYEMAVLREVKDTPVINVLNTPIVPQFKSKPKRILIVLISSGIGLIFGIMGVFILEYAGTMKKQQ
;
A
#
# COMPACT_ATOMS: atom_id res chain seq x y z
N PRO A 1 -2.65 5.36 -2.10
CA PRO A 1 -3.97 5.51 -1.42
C PRO A 1 -4.81 4.20 -1.33
N LYS A 2 -5.08 3.48 -2.44
CA LYS A 2 -5.97 2.29 -2.44
C LYS A 2 -5.42 1.02 -1.72
N ILE A 3 -4.13 0.99 -1.36
CA ILE A 3 -3.53 -0.16 -0.66
C ILE A 3 -4.05 -0.26 0.79
N LEU A 4 -4.39 0.89 1.41
CA LEU A 4 -4.85 0.97 2.80
C LEU A 4 -6.23 0.32 3.03
N GLU A 5 -7.05 0.22 1.98
CA GLU A 5 -8.34 -0.49 2.00
C GLU A 5 -8.26 -1.91 1.41
N SER A 6 -7.05 -2.38 1.06
CA SER A 6 -6.91 -3.68 0.41
C SER A 6 -7.33 -4.81 1.36
N ARG A 7 -8.04 -5.79 0.80
CA ARG A 7 -8.54 -6.97 1.54
C ARG A 7 -7.48 -7.67 2.39
N PRO A 8 -6.23 -7.87 1.92
CA PRO A 8 -5.21 -8.59 2.71
C PRO A 8 -4.89 -7.89 4.04
N ILE A 9 -4.70 -6.57 4.03
CA ILE A 9 -4.32 -5.81 5.22
C ILE A 9 -5.44 -5.82 6.27
N ILE A 10 -6.70 -5.65 5.84
CA ILE A 10 -7.85 -5.65 6.75
C ILE A 10 -8.08 -7.04 7.36
N TYR A 11 -7.89 -8.12 6.59
CA TYR A 11 -8.02 -9.48 7.15
C TYR A 11 -6.90 -9.81 8.14
N SER A 12 -5.65 -9.42 7.86
CA SER A 12 -4.54 -9.60 8.82
C SER A 12 -4.73 -8.80 10.12
N LEU A 13 -5.41 -7.66 10.08
CA LEU A 13 -5.78 -6.90 11.28
C LEU A 13 -6.88 -7.59 12.11
N LEU A 14 -7.84 -8.25 11.45
CA LEU A 14 -8.94 -8.95 12.14
C LEU A 14 -8.46 -10.18 12.93
N GLU A 15 -7.37 -10.79 12.49
CA GLU A 15 -6.78 -11.97 13.11
C GLU A 15 -5.71 -11.64 14.17
N LYS A 16 -5.32 -10.37 14.32
CA LYS A 16 -4.34 -9.93 15.34
C LYS A 16 -5.02 -9.76 16.71
N GLU A 17 -4.33 -10.18 17.75
CA GLU A 17 -4.76 -10.00 19.14
C GLU A 17 -4.44 -8.58 19.64
N PHE A 18 -5.41 -7.95 20.29
CA PHE A 18 -5.24 -6.63 20.90
C PHE A 18 -5.26 -6.77 22.41
N ARG A 19 -4.17 -6.33 23.06
CA ARG A 19 -4.02 -6.33 24.50
C ARG A 19 -4.58 -5.05 25.09
N ASN A 20 -5.48 -5.19 26.06
CA ASN A 20 -5.96 -4.06 26.84
C ASN A 20 -4.97 -3.75 27.96
N THR A 21 -4.30 -2.60 27.90
CA THR A 21 -3.31 -2.16 28.89
C THR A 21 -3.89 -1.96 30.29
N LYS A 22 -5.21 -1.89 30.46
CA LYS A 22 -5.87 -1.71 31.76
C LYS A 22 -6.27 -3.00 32.47
N ASN A 23 -6.42 -4.12 31.76
CA ASN A 23 -7.02 -5.35 32.33
C ASN A 23 -6.24 -6.63 32.01
N ASN A 24 -5.06 -6.53 31.40
CA ASN A 24 -4.18 -7.64 31.01
C ASN A 24 -4.83 -8.76 30.16
N ASN A 25 -6.01 -8.50 29.58
CA ASN A 25 -6.72 -9.43 28.71
C ASN A 25 -6.37 -9.15 27.25
N SER A 26 -5.89 -10.20 26.57
CA SER A 26 -5.74 -10.26 25.12
C SER A 26 -7.04 -10.75 24.51
N ALA A 27 -7.57 -10.08 23.50
CA ALA A 27 -8.72 -10.56 22.74
C ALA A 27 -8.49 -10.33 21.24
N LEU A 28 -8.98 -11.26 20.41
CA LEU A 28 -9.01 -11.08 18.96
C LEU A 28 -9.83 -9.83 18.61
N LEU A 29 -9.36 -9.05 17.63
CA LEU A 29 -10.12 -7.88 17.16
C LEU A 29 -11.53 -8.27 16.71
N LEU A 30 -11.66 -9.47 16.15
CA LEU A 30 -12.93 -10.05 15.72
C LEU A 30 -13.97 -10.16 16.84
N ASP A 31 -13.53 -10.40 18.08
CA ASP A 31 -14.40 -10.52 19.26
C ASP A 31 -14.63 -9.16 19.95
N LEU A 32 -13.72 -8.21 19.75
CA LEU A 32 -13.83 -6.83 20.26
C LEU A 32 -14.79 -5.98 19.42
N ILE A 33 -14.89 -6.25 18.11
CA ILE A 33 -15.91 -5.65 17.25
C ILE A 33 -17.25 -6.31 17.58
N LYS A 34 -18.25 -5.53 18.00
CA LYS A 34 -19.61 -6.01 18.33
C LYS A 34 -20.22 -6.81 17.17
N ASN A 35 -19.98 -8.11 17.14
CA ASN A 35 -20.40 -8.98 16.04
C ASN A 35 -21.09 -10.22 16.59
N ARG A 36 -22.43 -10.20 16.56
CA ARG A 36 -23.28 -11.28 17.11
C ARG A 36 -23.57 -12.39 16.08
N GLU A 37 -22.66 -12.64 15.15
CA GLU A 37 -22.86 -13.61 14.06
C GLU A 37 -22.31 -15.00 14.41
N LYS A 38 -23.09 -16.04 14.12
CA LYS A 38 -22.81 -17.44 14.52
C LYS A 38 -21.72 -18.12 13.68
N THR A 39 -21.62 -17.82 12.38
CA THR A 39 -20.68 -18.47 11.44
C THR A 39 -19.38 -17.67 11.25
N ARG A 40 -18.22 -18.36 11.26
CA ARG A 40 -16.88 -17.74 11.12
C ARG A 40 -16.74 -16.87 9.88
N GLU A 41 -17.18 -17.34 8.72
CA GLU A 41 -17.10 -16.58 7.46
C GLU A 41 -17.95 -15.30 7.47
N LYS A 42 -19.19 -15.39 7.96
CA LYS A 42 -20.08 -14.22 8.09
C LYS A 42 -19.53 -13.22 9.11
N ARG A 43 -18.87 -13.70 10.18
CA ARG A 43 -18.20 -12.86 11.18
C ARG A 43 -17.05 -12.08 10.55
N LEU A 44 -16.21 -12.74 9.75
CA LEU A 44 -15.10 -12.09 9.02
C LEU A 44 -15.59 -11.04 8.02
N GLN A 45 -16.63 -11.36 7.23
CA GLN A 45 -17.19 -10.40 6.27
C GLN A 45 -17.80 -9.16 6.96
N LYS A 46 -18.53 -9.36 8.06
CA LYS A 46 -19.13 -8.26 8.81
C LYS A 46 -18.07 -7.45 9.57
N GLY A 47 -17.04 -8.11 10.08
CA GLY A 47 -15.84 -7.48 10.64
C GLY A 47 -15.14 -6.58 9.63
N TYR A 48 -14.91 -7.08 8.41
CA TYR A 48 -14.34 -6.30 7.30
C TYR A 48 -15.16 -5.06 6.98
N LYS A 49 -16.49 -5.20 6.85
CA LYS A 49 -17.39 -4.06 6.59
C LYS A 49 -17.37 -3.03 7.72
N SER A 50 -17.32 -3.47 8.98
CA SER A 50 -17.20 -2.58 10.14
C SER A 50 -15.87 -1.85 10.15
N MET A 51 -14.75 -2.56 9.94
CA MET A 51 -13.42 -1.95 9.88
C MET A 51 -13.29 -0.93 8.76
N ARG A 52 -13.82 -1.23 7.57
CA ARG A 52 -13.81 -0.28 6.45
C ARG A 52 -14.58 1.02 6.75
N LYS A 53 -15.60 0.96 7.62
CA LYS A 53 -16.30 2.17 8.10
C LYS A 53 -15.53 2.90 9.21
N MET A 54 -14.72 2.19 9.98
CA MET A 54 -13.94 2.75 11.10
C MET A 54 -12.65 3.42 10.63
N ILE A 55 -12.07 2.97 9.52
CA ILE A 55 -10.81 3.50 8.96
C ILE A 55 -11.15 4.44 7.80
N SER A 56 -10.70 5.68 7.88
CA SER A 56 -10.77 6.65 6.78
C SER A 56 -9.38 7.18 6.48
N THR A 57 -9.05 7.35 5.20
CA THR A 57 -7.73 7.84 4.77
C THR A 57 -7.91 9.07 3.90
N ASN A 58 -7.07 10.08 4.13
CA ASN A 58 -7.02 11.29 3.32
C ASN A 58 -5.58 11.51 2.86
N LEU A 59 -5.38 11.65 1.55
CA LEU A 59 -4.09 11.98 0.95
C LEU A 59 -4.12 13.46 0.59
N ASP A 60 -3.18 14.22 1.15
CA ASP A 60 -2.94 15.58 0.69
C ASP A 60 -1.97 15.53 -0.49
N ASP A 61 -2.50 15.69 -1.71
CA ASP A 61 -1.73 15.60 -2.95
C ASP A 61 -0.63 16.68 -3.06
N LYS A 62 -0.71 17.77 -2.27
CA LYS A 62 0.30 18.84 -2.26
C LYS A 62 1.50 18.50 -1.40
N THR A 63 1.28 17.80 -0.29
CA THR A 63 2.33 17.49 0.70
C THR A 63 2.75 16.01 0.67
N GLY A 64 2.00 15.15 -0.01
CA GLY A 64 2.19 13.70 0.00
C GLY A 64 1.86 13.04 1.34
N ILE A 65 1.30 13.80 2.30
CA ILE A 65 1.02 13.31 3.65
C ILE A 65 -0.27 12.47 3.63
N VAL A 66 -0.16 11.25 4.16
CA VAL A 66 -1.30 10.35 4.37
C VAL A 66 -1.82 10.51 5.79
N ASN A 67 -3.02 11.05 5.92
CA ASN A 67 -3.73 11.14 7.20
C ASN A 67 -4.63 9.91 7.37
N ILE A 68 -4.46 9.18 8.46
CA ILE A 68 -5.25 8.00 8.79
C ILE A 68 -6.11 8.30 10.02
N PHE A 69 -7.41 8.11 9.88
CA PHE A 69 -8.39 8.29 10.94
C PHE A 69 -8.99 6.94 11.32
N VAL A 70 -9.00 6.63 12.62
CA VAL A 70 -9.59 5.40 13.17
C VAL A 70 -10.62 5.76 14.23
N GLU A 71 -11.89 5.53 13.93
CA GLU A 71 -13.01 5.76 14.85
C GLU A 71 -13.54 4.44 15.40
N THR A 72 -13.52 4.25 16.72
CA THR A 72 -14.10 3.07 17.38
C THR A 72 -14.92 3.46 18.61
N ASP A 73 -15.73 2.51 19.10
CA ASP A 73 -16.55 2.67 20.31
C ASP A 73 -15.71 2.89 21.59
N ARG A 74 -14.42 2.53 21.58
CA ARG A 74 -13.55 2.54 22.76
C ARG A 74 -12.27 3.33 22.47
N ASN A 75 -12.00 4.38 23.26
CA ASN A 75 -10.87 5.29 23.02
C ASN A 75 -9.51 4.55 22.90
N TRP A 76 -9.24 3.59 23.78
CA TRP A 76 -7.97 2.83 23.75
C TRP A 76 -7.83 1.96 22.49
N LEU A 77 -8.95 1.44 21.98
CA LEU A 77 -8.98 0.57 20.81
C LEU A 77 -8.67 1.35 19.54
N SER A 78 -9.16 2.59 19.43
CA SER A 78 -8.81 3.48 18.31
C SER A 78 -7.30 3.70 18.20
N LYS A 79 -6.61 3.99 19.32
CA LYS A 79 -5.15 4.13 19.34
C LYS A 79 -4.47 2.81 18.97
N ALA A 80 -4.86 1.71 19.61
CA ALA A 80 -4.23 0.42 19.40
C ALA A 80 -4.33 -0.05 17.94
N ILE A 81 -5.48 0.15 17.29
CA ILE A 81 -5.68 -0.16 15.86
C ILE A 81 -4.81 0.77 14.99
N ALA A 82 -4.76 2.07 15.29
CA ALA A 82 -3.95 3.01 14.53
C ALA A 82 -2.44 2.68 14.63
N ASP A 83 -1.93 2.40 15.82
CA ASP A 83 -0.55 1.97 16.05
C ASP A 83 -0.23 0.69 15.27
N THR A 84 -1.12 -0.30 15.39
CA THR A 84 -0.97 -1.60 14.72
C THR A 84 -1.01 -1.46 13.19
N LEU A 85 -1.87 -0.58 12.67
CA LEU A 85 -1.97 -0.32 11.25
C LEU A 85 -0.69 0.34 10.73
N ILE A 86 -0.12 1.31 11.45
CA ILE A 86 1.17 1.92 11.10
C ILE A 86 2.28 0.86 11.09
N GLU A 87 2.37 0.02 12.12
CA GLU A 87 3.36 -1.05 12.21
C GLU A 87 3.23 -2.04 11.04
N LEU A 88 2.00 -2.49 10.73
CA LEU A 88 1.73 -3.38 9.60
C LEU A 88 2.08 -2.71 8.27
N LEU A 89 1.86 -1.42 8.11
CA LEU A 89 2.23 -0.69 6.89
C LEU A 89 3.74 -0.58 6.74
N ILE A 90 4.46 -0.29 7.83
CA ILE A 90 5.92 -0.26 7.83
C ILE A 90 6.46 -1.65 7.46
N ASN A 91 5.96 -2.71 8.08
CA ASN A 91 6.42 -4.08 7.81
C ASN A 91 6.04 -4.56 6.41
N TYR A 92 4.81 -4.30 5.95
CA TYR A 92 4.36 -4.67 4.61
C TYR A 92 5.15 -3.93 3.53
N ASN A 93 5.42 -2.64 3.73
CA ASN A 93 6.24 -1.87 2.81
C ASN A 93 7.69 -2.41 2.78
N LYS A 94 8.26 -2.68 3.97
CA LYS A 94 9.58 -3.29 4.10
C LYS A 94 9.69 -4.64 3.38
N GLN A 95 8.68 -5.51 3.45
CA GLN A 95 8.69 -6.82 2.77
C GLN A 95 8.36 -6.73 1.27
N THR A 96 7.43 -5.86 0.87
CA THR A 96 6.90 -5.84 -0.51
C THR A 96 7.74 -5.00 -1.47
N ARG A 97 8.45 -3.96 -0.98
CA ARG A 97 9.30 -3.11 -1.84
C ARG A 97 10.74 -3.57 -1.94
N THR A 98 11.28 -4.21 -0.90
CA THR A 98 12.60 -4.85 -0.99
C THR A 98 12.61 -6.03 -1.96
N SER A 99 11.47 -6.65 -2.28
CA SER A 99 11.44 -7.78 -3.21
C SER A 99 11.61 -7.37 -4.67
N LYS A 100 10.92 -6.33 -5.15
CA LYS A 100 10.88 -6.02 -6.59
C LYS A 100 12.19 -5.46 -7.14
N ALA A 101 12.78 -4.46 -6.47
CA ALA A 101 14.05 -3.88 -6.90
C ALA A 101 15.18 -4.91 -6.81
N ARG A 102 15.17 -5.75 -5.75
CA ARG A 102 16.11 -6.85 -5.57
C ARG A 102 15.92 -7.97 -6.60
N GLU A 103 14.69 -8.37 -6.89
CA GLU A 103 14.36 -9.38 -7.91
C GLU A 103 14.83 -8.92 -9.28
N ASN A 104 14.60 -7.64 -9.61
CA ASN A 104 15.11 -7.05 -10.84
C ASN A 104 16.65 -7.02 -10.89
N ARG A 105 17.32 -6.67 -9.78
CA ARG A 105 18.79 -6.73 -9.70
C ARG A 105 19.30 -8.16 -9.94
N ILE A 106 18.72 -9.15 -9.26
CA ILE A 106 19.10 -10.56 -9.39
C ILE A 106 18.90 -11.03 -10.84
N PHE A 107 17.79 -10.65 -11.48
CA PHE A 107 17.54 -10.96 -12.88
C PHE A 107 18.59 -10.35 -13.81
N ILE A 108 18.91 -9.06 -13.66
CA ILE A 108 19.94 -8.39 -14.47
C ILE A 108 21.33 -8.98 -14.21
N GLU A 109 21.64 -9.32 -12.95
CA GLU A 109 22.89 -9.99 -12.55
C GLU A 109 23.07 -11.33 -13.27
N GLU A 110 22.00 -12.14 -13.35
CA GLU A 110 22.02 -13.40 -14.10
C GLU A 110 22.23 -13.16 -15.61
N GLN A 111 21.57 -12.16 -16.19
CA GLN A 111 21.75 -11.82 -17.61
C GLN A 111 23.15 -11.28 -17.90
N LEU A 112 23.71 -10.48 -16.99
CA LEU A 112 25.06 -9.95 -17.09
C LEU A 112 26.09 -11.09 -17.12
N GLY A 113 25.95 -12.09 -16.26
CA GLY A 113 26.83 -13.27 -16.28
C GLY A 113 26.80 -14.02 -17.61
N LYS A 114 25.60 -14.21 -18.20
CA LYS A 114 25.45 -14.82 -19.53
C LYS A 114 26.07 -13.97 -20.65
N ALA A 115 25.92 -12.65 -20.57
CA ALA A 115 26.49 -11.74 -21.54
C ALA A 115 28.03 -11.64 -21.44
N GLU A 116 28.57 -11.69 -20.23
CA GLU A 116 30.00 -11.76 -19.96
C GLU A 116 30.61 -13.04 -20.54
N GLU A 117 29.97 -14.20 -20.31
CA GLU A 117 30.39 -15.47 -20.90
C GLU A 117 30.38 -15.43 -22.44
N ALA A 118 29.29 -14.92 -23.03
CA ALA A 118 29.20 -14.78 -24.49
C ALA A 118 30.26 -13.80 -25.05
N PHE A 119 30.56 -12.73 -24.33
CA PHE A 119 31.62 -11.79 -24.70
C PHE A 119 33.00 -12.43 -24.67
N ASN A 120 33.32 -13.17 -23.61
CA ASN A 120 34.59 -13.87 -23.48
C ASN A 120 34.79 -14.91 -24.59
N ILE A 121 33.73 -15.65 -24.94
CA ILE A 121 33.75 -16.60 -26.07
C ILE A 121 34.01 -15.88 -27.40
N ALA A 122 33.38 -14.72 -27.64
CA ALA A 122 33.58 -13.95 -28.86
C ALA A 122 35.01 -13.34 -28.94
N ASP A 123 35.52 -12.85 -27.81
CA ASP A 123 36.89 -12.33 -27.68
C ASP A 123 37.95 -13.42 -27.93
N GLU A 124 37.75 -14.61 -27.37
CA GLU A 124 38.63 -15.75 -27.57
C GLU A 124 38.66 -16.19 -29.04
N LYS A 125 37.50 -16.31 -29.70
CA LYS A 125 37.42 -16.62 -31.15
C LYS A 125 38.17 -15.60 -32.00
N LEU A 126 37.98 -14.32 -31.72
CA LEU A 126 38.62 -13.24 -32.47
C LEU A 126 40.15 -13.25 -32.25
N THR A 127 40.57 -13.48 -31.01
CA THR A 127 41.99 -13.59 -30.63
C THR A 127 42.65 -14.79 -31.29
N GLU A 128 42.02 -15.97 -31.22
CA GLU A 128 42.53 -17.19 -31.85
C GLU A 128 42.65 -17.04 -33.38
N HIS A 129 41.66 -16.41 -34.02
CA HIS A 129 41.73 -16.12 -35.46
C HIS A 129 42.89 -15.18 -35.79
N ARG A 130 43.12 -14.13 -34.98
CA ARG A 130 44.24 -13.18 -35.16
C ARG A 130 45.60 -13.85 -34.95
N ASP A 131 45.72 -14.73 -33.97
CA ASP A 131 46.97 -15.43 -33.66
C ASP A 131 47.34 -16.45 -34.72
N LYS A 132 46.36 -17.20 -35.26
CA LYS A 132 46.59 -18.16 -36.34
C LYS A 132 46.85 -17.48 -37.68
N ASN A 133 46.22 -16.33 -37.93
CA ASN A 133 46.22 -15.68 -39.24
C ASN A 133 46.89 -14.29 -39.21
N ARG A 134 48.17 -14.23 -38.83
CA ARG A 134 48.92 -12.97 -38.67
C ARG A 134 49.15 -12.18 -39.96
N LYS A 135 49.17 -12.86 -41.12
CA LYS A 135 49.28 -12.24 -42.45
C LYS A 135 48.04 -12.60 -43.26
N ILE A 136 47.11 -11.67 -43.33
CA ILE A 136 45.76 -11.86 -43.90
C ILE A 136 45.44 -10.90 -45.05
N GLU A 137 46.37 -10.01 -45.36
CA GLU A 137 46.23 -8.98 -46.40
C GLU A 137 46.07 -9.58 -47.81
N ASP A 138 46.58 -10.80 -48.02
CA ASP A 138 46.55 -11.46 -49.32
C ASP A 138 45.34 -12.39 -49.53
N SER A 139 44.48 -12.60 -48.50
CA SER A 139 43.33 -13.51 -48.59
C SER A 139 42.00 -12.80 -48.33
N PRO A 140 41.20 -12.54 -49.38
CA PRO A 140 39.86 -11.96 -49.25
C PRO A 140 38.90 -12.78 -48.39
N GLU A 141 39.11 -14.09 -48.27
CA GLU A 141 38.25 -14.98 -47.47
C GLU A 141 38.49 -14.80 -45.98
N LEU A 142 39.75 -14.82 -45.55
CA LEU A 142 40.14 -14.58 -44.16
C LEU A 142 39.76 -13.16 -43.69
N MET A 143 39.84 -12.17 -44.58
CA MET A 143 39.34 -10.82 -44.27
C MET A 143 37.85 -10.79 -43.97
N ARG A 144 37.02 -11.50 -44.76
CA ARG A 144 35.56 -11.57 -44.53
C ARG A 144 35.25 -12.27 -43.21
N GLU A 145 35.94 -13.38 -42.93
CA GLU A 145 35.77 -14.11 -41.67
C GLU A 145 36.13 -13.25 -40.46
N ARG A 146 37.29 -12.57 -40.50
CA ARG A 146 37.68 -11.60 -39.45
C ARG A 146 36.63 -10.51 -39.27
N GLY A 147 36.07 -9.98 -40.36
CA GLY A 147 35.00 -8.98 -40.29
C GLY A 147 33.76 -9.51 -39.57
N ARG A 148 33.38 -10.77 -39.82
CA ARG A 148 32.26 -11.44 -39.13
C ARG A 148 32.54 -11.61 -37.63
N LEU A 149 33.72 -12.08 -37.27
CA LEU A 149 34.13 -12.24 -35.87
C LEU A 149 34.22 -10.91 -35.13
N GLN A 150 34.69 -9.85 -35.80
CA GLN A 150 34.72 -8.51 -35.25
C GLN A 150 33.31 -7.98 -34.95
N LEU A 151 32.36 -8.16 -35.87
CA LEU A 151 30.97 -7.79 -35.64
C LEU A 151 30.33 -8.57 -34.47
N GLU A 152 30.63 -9.87 -34.36
CA GLU A 152 30.18 -10.71 -33.24
C GLU A 152 30.76 -10.21 -31.90
N TYR A 153 32.06 -9.92 -31.87
CA TYR A 153 32.74 -9.32 -30.71
C TYR A 153 32.12 -7.98 -30.31
N ASP A 154 31.95 -7.05 -31.27
CA ASP A 154 31.41 -5.72 -31.01
C ASP A 154 29.97 -5.80 -30.49
N PHE A 155 29.16 -6.72 -31.02
CA PHE A 155 27.81 -6.98 -30.54
C PHE A 155 27.80 -7.49 -29.09
N CYS A 156 28.58 -8.53 -28.79
CA CYS A 156 28.66 -9.08 -27.44
C CYS A 156 29.22 -8.06 -26.44
N ARG A 157 30.23 -7.29 -26.85
CA ARG A 157 30.83 -6.21 -26.05
C ARG A 157 29.80 -5.13 -25.71
N GLN A 158 29.04 -4.67 -26.70
CA GLN A 158 28.02 -3.65 -26.48
C GLN A 158 26.90 -4.16 -25.57
N ASN A 159 26.47 -5.41 -25.74
CA ASN A 159 25.46 -6.02 -24.87
C ASN A 159 25.96 -6.13 -23.41
N TYR A 160 27.20 -6.55 -23.21
CA TYR A 160 27.84 -6.61 -21.89
C TYR A 160 27.88 -5.22 -21.22
N ILE A 161 28.34 -4.19 -21.93
CA ILE A 161 28.38 -2.81 -21.40
C ILE A 161 26.99 -2.33 -21.02
N ASN A 162 26.00 -2.52 -21.89
CA ASN A 162 24.62 -2.11 -21.62
C ASN A 162 24.05 -2.80 -20.36
N LEU A 163 24.25 -4.10 -20.22
CA LEU A 163 23.79 -4.85 -19.05
C LEU A 163 24.56 -4.48 -17.78
N LYS A 164 25.85 -4.15 -17.90
CA LYS A 164 26.67 -3.68 -16.78
C LYS A 164 26.15 -2.34 -16.27
N ASP A 165 25.86 -1.39 -17.17
CA ASP A 165 25.25 -0.10 -16.80
C ASP A 165 23.86 -0.30 -16.16
N GLU A 166 23.06 -1.22 -16.70
CA GLU A 166 21.75 -1.54 -16.14
C GLU A 166 21.84 -2.18 -14.74
N TYR A 167 22.84 -3.03 -14.51
CA TYR A 167 23.13 -3.61 -13.20
C TYR A 167 23.49 -2.54 -12.16
N GLU A 168 24.40 -1.62 -12.49
CA GLU A 168 24.78 -0.52 -11.58
C GLU A 168 23.56 0.36 -11.26
N MET A 169 22.72 0.66 -12.26
CA MET A 169 21.44 1.35 -12.04
C MET A 169 20.50 0.55 -11.14
N ALA A 170 20.42 -0.77 -11.29
CA ALA A 170 19.57 -1.63 -10.47
C ALA A 170 20.05 -1.67 -9.00
N VAL A 171 21.36 -1.75 -8.76
CA VAL A 171 21.96 -1.65 -7.41
C VAL A 171 21.60 -0.30 -6.77
N LEU A 172 21.77 0.80 -7.50
CA LEU A 172 21.39 2.13 -7.02
C LEU A 172 19.88 2.23 -6.71
N ARG A 173 19.02 1.63 -7.54
CA ARG A 173 17.57 1.60 -7.30
C ARG A 173 17.22 0.78 -6.07
N GLU A 174 17.85 -0.36 -5.84
CA GLU A 174 17.62 -1.18 -4.63
C GLU A 174 17.99 -0.42 -3.36
N VAL A 175 19.11 0.33 -3.37
CA VAL A 175 19.51 1.18 -2.24
C VAL A 175 18.57 2.37 -2.06
N LYS A 176 18.13 3.01 -3.16
CA LYS A 176 17.24 4.18 -3.12
C LYS A 176 15.79 3.84 -2.77
N ASP A 177 15.30 2.67 -3.15
CA ASP A 177 13.91 2.24 -2.93
C ASP A 177 13.68 1.71 -1.50
N THR A 178 14.42 2.25 -0.52
CA THR A 178 14.07 2.18 0.90
C THR A 178 13.21 3.39 1.27
N PRO A 179 11.88 3.37 1.05
CA PRO A 179 11.03 4.44 1.53
C PRO A 179 10.98 4.35 3.05
N VAL A 180 11.58 5.33 3.71
CA VAL A 180 11.34 5.56 5.13
C VAL A 180 9.92 6.13 5.23
N ILE A 181 8.94 5.30 5.60
CA ILE A 181 7.66 5.82 6.07
C ILE A 181 7.99 6.61 7.33
N ASN A 182 8.10 7.93 7.19
CA ASN A 182 8.35 8.79 8.33
C ASN A 182 7.02 9.07 9.03
N VAL A 183 6.87 8.55 10.24
CA VAL A 183 5.69 8.79 11.06
C VAL A 183 5.80 10.21 11.62
N LEU A 184 5.11 11.16 10.98
CA LEU A 184 5.11 12.55 11.43
C LEU A 184 4.44 12.71 12.80
N ASN A 185 3.33 11.98 13.02
CA ASN A 185 2.57 12.04 14.25
C ASN A 185 2.20 10.62 14.72
N THR A 186 2.57 10.28 15.95
CA THR A 186 2.17 9.03 16.58
C THR A 186 0.70 9.09 17.04
N PRO A 187 -0.08 8.00 16.89
CA PRO A 187 -1.44 7.95 17.38
C PRO A 187 -1.53 8.17 18.91
N ILE A 188 -2.44 9.03 19.33
CA ILE A 188 -2.75 9.28 20.75
C ILE A 188 -4.13 8.75 21.11
N VAL A 189 -4.36 8.47 22.40
CA VAL A 189 -5.71 8.10 22.87
C VAL A 189 -6.61 9.33 22.76
N PRO A 190 -7.75 9.27 22.05
CA PRO A 190 -8.64 10.40 21.90
C PRO A 190 -9.23 10.81 23.26
N GLN A 191 -9.13 12.11 23.58
CA GLN A 191 -9.69 12.70 24.78
C GLN A 191 -11.18 13.04 24.63
N PHE A 192 -11.60 13.43 23.42
CA PHE A 192 -12.97 13.81 23.11
C PHE A 192 -13.65 12.81 22.17
N LYS A 193 -14.96 12.62 22.33
CA LYS A 193 -15.77 11.77 21.44
C LYS A 193 -16.04 12.53 20.13
N SER A 194 -15.79 11.90 18.98
CA SER A 194 -16.07 12.51 17.68
C SER A 194 -17.58 12.57 17.37
N LYS A 195 -18.35 11.59 17.85
CA LYS A 195 -19.80 11.46 17.61
C LYS A 195 -20.54 10.85 18.83
N PRO A 196 -21.84 11.14 19.00
CA PRO A 196 -22.64 12.13 18.29
C PRO A 196 -22.43 13.55 18.83
N LYS A 197 -22.55 14.57 17.96
CA LYS A 197 -22.51 15.99 18.36
C LYS A 197 -23.80 16.36 19.08
N ARG A 198 -23.86 16.16 20.40
CA ARG A 198 -25.06 16.35 21.23
C ARG A 198 -25.73 17.72 21.04
N ILE A 199 -24.93 18.78 20.94
CA ILE A 199 -25.42 20.16 20.73
C ILE A 199 -26.19 20.28 19.40
N LEU A 200 -25.66 19.67 18.33
CA LEU A 200 -26.32 19.67 17.03
C LEU A 200 -27.66 18.93 17.08
N ILE A 201 -27.72 17.79 17.79
CA ILE A 201 -28.96 17.03 17.98
C ILE A 201 -29.99 17.89 18.72
N VAL A 202 -29.60 18.55 19.82
CA VAL A 202 -30.50 19.40 20.61
C VAL A 202 -31.05 20.56 19.78
N LEU A 203 -30.21 21.23 18.99
CA LEU A 203 -30.65 22.32 18.11
C LEU A 203 -31.66 21.84 17.07
N ILE A 204 -31.38 20.71 16.41
CA ILE A 204 -32.28 20.13 15.40
C ILE A 204 -33.60 19.68 16.06
N SER A 205 -33.54 18.98 17.19
CA SER A 205 -34.75 18.51 17.87
C SER A 205 -35.61 19.66 18.41
N SER A 206 -34.98 20.74 18.89
CA SER A 206 -35.70 21.94 19.34
C SER A 206 -36.39 22.64 18.18
N GLY A 207 -35.72 22.78 17.03
CA GLY A 207 -36.32 23.35 15.83
C GLY A 207 -37.50 22.53 15.32
N ILE A 208 -37.34 21.21 15.26
CA ILE A 208 -38.42 20.29 14.86
C ILE A 208 -39.60 20.37 15.85
N GLY A 209 -39.32 20.39 17.16
CA GLY A 209 -40.35 20.49 18.20
C GLY A 209 -41.19 21.77 18.10
N LEU A 210 -40.56 22.92 17.80
CA LEU A 210 -41.26 24.18 17.59
C LEU A 210 -42.19 24.13 16.37
N ILE A 211 -41.72 23.56 15.25
CA ILE A 211 -42.52 23.43 14.03
C ILE A 211 -43.75 22.55 14.29
N PHE A 212 -43.58 21.39 14.92
CA PHE A 212 -44.70 20.51 15.27
C PHE A 212 -45.65 21.14 16.29
N GLY A 213 -45.13 21.92 17.25
CA GLY A 213 -45.96 22.65 18.22
C GLY A 213 -46.87 23.67 17.54
N ILE A 214 -46.30 24.52 16.67
CA ILE A 214 -47.07 25.51 15.89
C ILE A 214 -48.12 24.80 15.02
N MET A 215 -47.72 23.75 14.31
CA MET A 215 -48.63 22.99 13.45
C MET A 215 -49.77 22.33 14.24
N GLY A 216 -49.50 21.82 15.45
CA GLY A 216 -50.51 21.27 16.34
C GLY A 216 -51.56 22.29 16.77
N VAL A 217 -51.14 23.52 17.08
CA VAL A 217 -52.06 24.63 17.43
C VAL A 217 -52.99 24.93 16.25
N PHE A 218 -52.46 25.07 15.03
CA PHE A 218 -53.28 25.32 13.84
C PHE A 218 -54.30 24.20 13.57
N ILE A 219 -53.92 22.94 13.77
CA ILE A 219 -54.84 21.80 13.57
C ILE A 219 -55.97 21.81 14.62
N LEU A 220 -55.64 22.08 15.89
CA LEU A 220 -56.63 22.17 16.96
C LEU A 220 -57.60 23.35 16.74
N GLU A 221 -57.09 24.48 16.28
CA GLU A 221 -57.91 25.65 15.95
C GLU A 221 -58.84 25.36 14.76
N TYR A 222 -58.33 24.74 13.70
CA TYR A 222 -59.13 24.32 12.54
C TYR A 222 -60.22 23.29 12.90
N ALA A 223 -59.92 22.33 13.79
CA ALA A 223 -60.90 21.37 14.26
C ALA A 223 -61.99 22.03 15.14
N GLY A 224 -61.61 23.02 15.94
CA GLY A 224 -62.53 23.77 16.81
C GLY A 224 -63.50 24.66 16.03
N THR A 225 -63.05 25.29 14.95
CA THR A 225 -63.91 26.14 14.10
C THR A 225 -64.94 25.34 13.32
N MET A 226 -64.58 24.15 12.81
CA MET A 226 -65.52 23.24 12.13
C MET A 226 -66.65 22.76 13.05
N LYS A 227 -66.37 22.54 14.34
CA LYS A 227 -67.39 22.07 15.31
C LYS A 227 -68.37 23.16 15.74
N LYS A 228 -68.05 24.44 15.56
CA LYS A 228 -68.94 25.57 15.85
C LYS A 228 -69.89 25.92 14.70
N GLN A 229 -69.66 25.36 13.50
CA GLN A 229 -70.47 25.62 12.29
C GLN A 229 -71.48 24.51 11.98
N GLN A 230 -71.56 23.46 12.82
CA GLN A 230 -72.64 22.47 12.86
C GLN A 230 -73.53 22.72 14.07
#